data_AF-A0A329ZDW7-F1
#
_entry.id   AF-A0A329ZDW7-F1
#
_cell.length_a   1.000
_cell.length_b   1.000
_cell.length_c   1.000
_cell.angle_alpha   90.00
_cell.angle_beta   90.00
_cell.angle_gamma   90.00
#
_symmetry.space_group_name_H-M   'P 1'
#
loop_
_entity.id
_entity.type
_entity.pdbx_description
1 polymer ?
#
loop_
_entity_poly.entity_id
_entity_poly.type
_entity_poly.pdbx_seq_one_letter_code
_entity_poly.pdbx_strand_id
1 'polypeptide(L)'
;MLNKLSKEEQISIKNARILYYDFFYGFFVFEVLGDRATVAKKQINILKQSSLNEVVEADFLLLENEINQNGMENIKEEFSRLFALPFGGKQVGMHLSHYYEGCVGGDSLLKMRGIVKKSDIRVNSKEFKETEEHLGFLFGFMRYLVENDDETLAKEVFLYANQAFFQLVKEINEREDSKYYLALARILESFLKFEEEIYT
;
A
#
# COMPACT_ATOMS: atom_id res chain seq x y z
N MET A 1 -3.91 6.91 20.86
CA MET A 1 -3.34 5.63 21.34
C MET A 1 -1.87 5.73 21.75
N LEU A 2 -1.01 6.31 20.91
CA LEU A 2 0.46 6.33 21.08
C LEU A 2 0.99 7.06 22.33
N ASN A 3 0.30 8.10 22.81
CA ASN A 3 0.75 8.91 23.96
C ASN A 3 0.79 8.16 25.31
N LYS A 4 0.25 6.93 25.35
CA LYS A 4 0.26 6.07 26.54
C LYS A 4 1.42 5.06 26.54
N LEU A 5 2.16 4.98 25.45
CA LEU A 5 3.26 4.03 25.26
C LEU A 5 4.60 4.63 25.69
N SER A 6 5.53 3.77 26.08
CA SER A 6 6.93 4.14 26.27
C SER A 6 7.57 4.63 24.96
N LYS A 7 8.69 5.35 25.08
CA LYS A 7 9.43 5.82 23.89
C LYS A 7 9.90 4.67 22.99
N GLU A 8 10.31 3.55 23.58
CA GLU A 8 10.77 2.37 22.84
C GLU A 8 9.63 1.71 22.05
N GLU A 9 8.43 1.63 22.65
CA GLU A 9 7.23 1.15 21.96
C GLU A 9 6.80 2.10 20.84
N GLN A 10 6.88 3.42 21.04
CA GLN A 10 6.59 4.40 19.98
C GLN A 10 7.54 4.26 18.79
N ILE A 11 8.84 4.08 19.04
CA ILE A 11 9.84 3.83 17.98
C ILE A 11 9.55 2.52 17.27
N SER A 12 9.20 1.46 18.01
CA SER A 12 8.88 0.16 17.43
C SER A 12 7.67 0.22 16.51
N ILE A 13 6.61 0.93 16.93
CA ILE A 13 5.41 1.16 16.10
C ILE A 13 5.76 1.99 14.86
N LYS A 14 6.52 3.08 15.01
CA LYS A 14 6.97 3.89 13.88
C LYS A 14 7.69 3.02 12.84
N ASN A 15 8.65 2.20 13.28
CA ASN A 15 9.40 1.31 12.38
C ASN A 15 8.51 0.26 11.70
N ALA A 16 7.53 -0.30 12.42
CA ALA A 16 6.57 -1.23 11.83
C ALA A 16 5.73 -0.56 10.74
N ARG A 17 5.24 0.66 10.97
CA ARG A 17 4.47 1.44 9.99
C ARG A 17 5.28 1.74 8.74
N ILE A 18 6.53 2.17 8.90
CA ILE A 18 7.47 2.40 7.79
C ILE A 18 7.64 1.11 6.97
N LEU A 19 7.81 -0.03 7.64
CA LEU A 19 7.98 -1.32 7.00
C LEU A 19 6.73 -1.75 6.21
N TYR A 20 5.54 -1.57 6.77
CA TYR A 20 4.28 -1.86 6.07
C TYR A 20 4.06 -0.95 4.86
N TYR A 21 4.28 0.36 5.01
CA TYR A 21 4.16 1.28 3.88
C TYR A 21 5.16 0.96 2.77
N ASP A 22 6.41 0.62 3.10
CA ASP A 22 7.38 0.18 2.10
C ASP A 22 7.01 -1.14 1.46
N PHE A 23 6.46 -2.08 2.24
CA PHE A 23 5.96 -3.37 1.75
C PHE A 23 4.83 -3.16 0.74
N PHE A 24 3.83 -2.31 1.01
CA PHE A 24 2.77 -2.06 0.05
C PHE A 24 3.24 -1.24 -1.16
N TYR A 25 4.11 -0.25 -0.96
CA TYR A 25 4.80 0.41 -2.07
C TYR A 25 5.50 -0.64 -2.95
N GLY A 26 6.10 -1.66 -2.31
CA GLY A 26 6.57 -2.96 -2.81
C GLY A 26 5.78 -3.55 -3.96
N PHE A 27 4.51 -3.77 -3.68
CA PHE A 27 3.61 -4.57 -4.50
C PHE A 27 2.66 -3.73 -5.34
N PHE A 28 2.37 -2.48 -4.96
CA PHE A 28 1.40 -1.64 -5.65
C PHE A 28 2.03 -0.65 -6.64
N VAL A 29 3.34 -0.71 -6.87
CA VAL A 29 4.02 0.07 -7.92
C VAL A 29 4.75 -0.86 -8.88
N PHE A 30 4.33 -0.86 -10.14
CA PHE A 30 4.79 -1.81 -11.15
C PHE A 30 6.29 -1.68 -11.45
N GLU A 31 6.79 -0.46 -11.56
CA GLU A 31 8.17 -0.16 -11.97
C GLU A 31 9.21 -0.74 -11.00
N VAL A 32 8.83 -0.92 -9.74
CA VAL A 32 9.71 -1.40 -8.66
C VAL A 32 9.33 -2.80 -8.17
N LEU A 33 8.26 -3.41 -8.70
CA LEU A 33 7.80 -4.74 -8.30
C LEU A 33 8.81 -5.84 -8.70
N GLY A 34 9.35 -5.79 -9.92
CA GLY A 34 10.19 -6.85 -10.47
C GLY A 34 11.51 -7.08 -9.73
N ASP A 35 12.14 -6.01 -9.24
CA ASP A 35 13.48 -6.07 -8.64
C ASP A 35 13.45 -6.29 -7.12
N ARG A 36 12.25 -6.41 -6.54
CA ARG A 36 12.08 -6.43 -5.08
C ARG A 36 11.95 -7.80 -4.44
N ALA A 37 12.14 -8.91 -5.17
CA ALA A 37 12.08 -10.27 -4.61
C ALA A 37 12.87 -10.43 -3.29
N THR A 38 14.13 -10.01 -3.27
CA THR A 38 15.00 -10.12 -2.09
C THR A 38 14.53 -9.24 -0.93
N VAL A 39 14.07 -8.02 -1.23
CA VAL A 39 13.58 -7.07 -0.21
C VAL A 39 12.26 -7.58 0.37
N ALA A 40 11.32 -7.96 -0.49
CA ALA A 40 10.02 -8.50 -0.10
C ALA A 40 10.17 -9.73 0.81
N LYS A 41 11.09 -10.67 0.50
CA LYS A 41 11.36 -11.82 1.38
C LYS A 41 11.81 -11.39 2.79
N LYS A 42 12.69 -10.39 2.88
CA LYS A 42 13.15 -9.89 4.18
C LYS A 42 12.00 -9.23 4.94
N GLN A 43 11.19 -8.42 4.26
CA GLN A 43 10.03 -7.76 4.84
C GLN A 43 9.01 -8.77 5.34
N ILE A 44 8.65 -9.77 4.53
CA ILE A 44 7.72 -10.85 4.93
C ILE A 44 8.25 -11.58 6.16
N ASN A 45 9.54 -11.93 6.21
CA ASN A 45 10.11 -12.60 7.37
C ASN A 45 10.01 -11.79 8.66
N ILE A 46 10.19 -10.47 8.58
CA ILE A 46 10.04 -9.57 9.73
C ILE A 46 8.56 -9.42 10.12
N LEU A 47 7.69 -9.13 9.14
CA LEU A 47 6.26 -8.88 9.37
C LEU A 47 5.51 -10.12 9.89
N LYS A 48 5.91 -11.33 9.48
CA LYS A 48 5.37 -12.59 10.01
C LYS A 48 5.63 -12.77 11.50
N GLN A 49 6.79 -12.33 11.99
CA GLN A 49 7.16 -12.45 13.41
C GLN A 49 6.41 -11.46 14.30
N SER A 50 5.75 -10.47 13.70
CA SER A 50 5.05 -9.39 14.39
C SER A 50 3.73 -9.08 13.68
N SER A 51 3.00 -10.13 13.30
CA SER A 51 1.75 -9.99 12.56
C SER A 51 0.72 -9.24 13.40
N LEU A 52 0.04 -8.28 12.78
CA LEU A 52 -1.03 -7.50 13.42
C LEU A 52 -2.21 -8.38 13.90
N ASN A 53 -2.43 -9.52 13.26
CA ASN A 53 -3.35 -10.55 13.70
C ASN A 53 -2.94 -11.93 13.16
N GLU A 54 -3.48 -12.99 13.75
CA GLU A 54 -3.26 -14.38 13.31
C GLU A 54 -3.88 -14.68 11.94
N VAL A 55 -4.81 -13.83 11.47
CA VAL A 55 -5.57 -14.05 10.24
C VAL A 55 -4.68 -13.96 8.99
N VAL A 56 -3.64 -13.13 9.03
CA VAL A 56 -2.79 -12.85 7.85
C VAL A 56 -1.54 -13.73 7.75
N GLU A 57 -1.31 -14.67 8.68
CA GLU A 57 -0.12 -15.52 8.65
C GLU A 57 -0.08 -16.42 7.40
N ALA A 58 -1.22 -16.99 7.04
CA ALA A 58 -1.36 -17.81 5.83
C ALA A 58 -1.13 -17.00 4.55
N ASP A 59 -1.54 -15.73 4.52
CA ASP A 59 -1.34 -14.83 3.39
C ASP A 59 0.15 -14.50 3.21
N PHE A 60 0.88 -14.26 4.30
CA PHE A 60 2.33 -14.09 4.24
C PHE A 60 3.07 -15.35 3.79
N LEU A 61 2.66 -16.54 4.28
CA LEU A 61 3.23 -17.82 3.84
C LEU A 61 3.00 -18.07 2.34
N LEU A 62 1.83 -17.72 1.83
CA LEU A 62 1.51 -17.82 0.40
C LEU A 62 2.47 -16.96 -0.44
N LEU A 63 2.64 -15.69 -0.06
CA LEU A 63 3.54 -14.76 -0.75
C LEU A 63 5.00 -15.21 -0.65
N GLU A 64 5.45 -15.66 0.52
CA GLU A 64 6.81 -16.16 0.71
C GLU A 64 7.10 -17.37 -0.19
N ASN A 65 6.19 -18.35 -0.23
CA ASN A 65 6.34 -19.54 -1.05
C ASN A 65 6.42 -19.19 -2.54
N GLU A 66 5.58 -18.26 -3.00
CA GLU A 66 5.60 -17.78 -4.37
C GLU A 66 6.94 -17.13 -4.73
N ILE A 67 7.41 -16.20 -3.90
CA ILE A 67 8.67 -15.48 -4.17
C ILE A 67 9.88 -16.43 -4.05
N ASN A 68 9.78 -17.50 -3.27
CA ASN A 68 10.80 -18.54 -3.19
C ASN A 68 10.86 -19.44 -4.42
N GLN A 69 9.72 -19.78 -5.02
CA GLN A 69 9.64 -20.71 -6.14
C GLN A 69 9.79 -20.01 -7.50
N ASN A 70 9.09 -18.90 -7.70
CA ASN A 70 8.96 -18.26 -9.02
C ASN A 70 9.41 -16.78 -9.01
N GLY A 71 9.91 -16.28 -7.89
CA GLY A 71 10.27 -14.86 -7.76
C GLY A 71 9.04 -13.95 -7.85
N MET A 72 9.09 -12.90 -8.67
CA MET A 72 8.01 -11.93 -8.80
C MET A 72 7.15 -12.13 -10.06
N GLU A 73 7.40 -13.18 -10.85
CA GLU A 73 6.79 -13.34 -12.17
C GLU A 73 5.26 -13.45 -12.10
N ASN A 74 4.72 -14.43 -11.36
CA ASN A 74 3.27 -14.61 -11.27
C ASN A 74 2.57 -13.44 -10.54
N ILE A 75 3.26 -12.78 -9.60
CA ILE A 75 2.74 -11.59 -8.92
C ILE A 75 2.64 -10.42 -9.90
N LYS A 76 3.64 -10.22 -10.78
CA LYS A 76 3.60 -9.20 -11.84
C LYS A 76 2.50 -9.49 -12.85
N GLU A 77 2.33 -10.74 -13.26
CA GLU A 77 1.25 -11.13 -14.16
C GLU A 77 -0.13 -10.86 -13.55
N GLU A 78 -0.31 -11.17 -12.27
CA GLU A 78 -1.54 -10.85 -11.56
C GLU A 78 -1.74 -9.34 -11.43
N PHE A 79 -0.69 -8.56 -11.12
CA PHE A 79 -0.77 -7.10 -11.14
C PHE A 79 -1.26 -6.58 -12.50
N SER A 80 -0.65 -7.04 -13.60
CA SER A 80 -1.06 -6.63 -14.93
C SER A 80 -2.52 -6.98 -15.21
N ARG A 81 -2.98 -8.17 -14.83
CA ARG A 81 -4.37 -8.60 -15.03
C ARG A 81 -5.37 -7.84 -14.16
N LEU A 82 -5.02 -7.44 -12.94
CA LEU A 82 -5.95 -6.74 -12.06
C LEU A 82 -6.03 -5.24 -12.39
N PHE A 83 -4.89 -4.60 -12.61
CA PHE A 83 -4.78 -3.14 -12.62
C PHE A 83 -4.54 -2.53 -14.00
N ALA A 84 -4.03 -3.27 -14.99
CA ALA A 84 -3.63 -2.71 -16.29
C ALA A 84 -4.44 -3.26 -17.47
N LEU A 85 -4.58 -4.58 -17.56
CA LEU A 85 -5.18 -5.31 -18.68
C LEU A 85 -6.14 -6.40 -18.15
N PRO A 86 -7.33 -6.01 -17.67
CA PRO A 86 -8.28 -6.94 -17.08
C PRO A 86 -9.05 -7.69 -18.16
N PHE A 87 -8.43 -8.76 -18.68
CA PHE A 87 -9.07 -9.64 -19.65
C PHE A 87 -10.29 -10.34 -19.01
N GLY A 88 -11.48 -9.82 -19.28
CA GLY A 88 -12.75 -10.48 -18.93
C GLY A 88 -13.35 -10.14 -17.55
N GLY A 89 -12.70 -9.30 -16.74
CA GLY A 89 -13.24 -8.85 -15.45
C GLY A 89 -13.17 -7.32 -15.27
N LYS A 90 -13.80 -6.78 -14.22
CA LYS A 90 -13.73 -5.34 -13.91
C LYS A 90 -12.31 -4.94 -13.48
N GLN A 91 -11.76 -3.88 -14.09
CA GLN A 91 -10.48 -3.32 -13.65
C GLN A 91 -10.55 -2.88 -12.19
N VAL A 92 -9.53 -3.22 -11.41
CA VAL A 92 -9.38 -2.68 -10.05
C VAL A 92 -8.77 -1.28 -10.16
N GLY A 93 -9.38 -0.30 -9.49
CA GLY A 93 -8.91 1.07 -9.48
C GLY A 93 -7.58 1.23 -8.75
N MET A 94 -6.74 2.16 -9.21
CA MET A 94 -5.47 2.49 -8.57
C MET A 94 -5.31 3.98 -8.26
N HIS A 95 -6.36 4.77 -8.44
CA HIS A 95 -6.35 6.23 -8.28
C HIS A 95 -7.45 6.65 -7.32
N LEU A 96 -7.20 7.68 -6.51
CA LEU A 96 -8.22 8.21 -5.59
C LEU A 96 -9.49 8.62 -6.33
N SER A 97 -9.37 9.32 -7.46
CA SER A 97 -10.52 9.77 -8.25
C SER A 97 -11.39 8.61 -8.73
N HIS A 98 -10.84 7.40 -8.94
CA HIS A 98 -11.65 6.24 -9.34
C HIS A 98 -12.69 5.92 -8.25
N TYR A 99 -12.27 6.02 -6.99
CA TYR A 99 -13.11 5.69 -5.84
C TYR A 99 -14.02 6.84 -5.39
N TYR A 100 -13.60 8.08 -5.58
CA TYR A 100 -14.38 9.24 -5.14
C TYR A 100 -15.25 9.86 -6.23
N GLU A 101 -14.82 9.76 -7.48
CA GLU A 101 -15.43 10.48 -8.62
C GLU A 101 -15.82 9.54 -9.77
N GLY A 102 -15.42 8.26 -9.73
CA GLY A 102 -15.71 7.29 -10.79
C GLY A 102 -14.94 7.51 -12.09
N CYS A 103 -13.84 8.28 -12.04
CA CYS A 103 -12.98 8.56 -13.19
C CYS A 103 -11.50 8.62 -12.77
N VAL A 104 -10.57 8.78 -13.71
CA VAL A 104 -9.13 8.99 -13.40
C VAL A 104 -8.79 10.46 -13.66
N GLY A 105 -8.07 11.11 -12.72
CA GLY A 105 -7.56 12.46 -12.90
C GLY A 105 -8.55 13.58 -12.56
N GLY A 106 -9.52 13.34 -11.68
CA GLY A 106 -10.47 14.36 -11.26
C GLY A 106 -9.98 15.23 -10.08
N ASP A 107 -10.91 15.73 -9.27
CA ASP A 107 -10.62 16.69 -8.18
C ASP A 107 -9.68 16.10 -7.12
N SER A 108 -9.71 14.78 -6.95
CA SER A 108 -8.82 14.06 -6.04
C SER A 108 -7.35 14.22 -6.39
N LEU A 109 -7.01 14.30 -7.67
CA LEU A 109 -5.66 14.60 -8.13
C LEU A 109 -5.23 16.02 -7.73
N LEU A 110 -6.10 17.01 -7.94
CA LEU A 110 -5.81 18.40 -7.59
C LEU A 110 -5.59 18.57 -6.09
N LYS A 111 -6.44 17.92 -5.29
CA LYS A 111 -6.32 17.92 -3.83
C LYS A 111 -5.03 17.23 -3.40
N MET A 112 -4.72 16.04 -3.92
CA MET A 112 -3.51 15.31 -3.52
C MET A 112 -2.24 16.05 -3.94
N ARG A 113 -2.21 16.69 -5.11
CA ARG A 113 -1.12 17.60 -5.49
C ARG A 113 -0.95 18.76 -4.51
N GLY A 114 -2.03 19.33 -4.01
CA GLY A 114 -2.01 20.36 -2.98
C GLY A 114 -1.39 19.85 -1.67
N ILE A 115 -1.72 18.62 -1.26
CA ILE A 115 -1.17 17.97 -0.07
C ILE A 115 0.32 17.66 -0.25
N VAL A 116 0.72 17.01 -1.35
CA VAL A 116 2.12 16.67 -1.64
C VAL A 116 3.01 17.92 -1.70
N LYS A 117 2.49 19.04 -2.22
CA LYS A 117 3.21 20.32 -2.27
C LYS A 117 3.60 20.89 -0.91
N LYS A 118 2.94 20.46 0.18
CA LYS A 118 3.31 20.83 1.56
C LYS A 118 4.62 20.17 2.02
N SER A 119 5.06 19.11 1.32
CA SER A 119 6.34 18.43 1.53
C SER A 119 7.39 18.84 0.49
N ASP A 120 8.60 18.33 0.65
CA ASP A 120 9.71 18.49 -0.32
C ASP A 120 9.72 17.40 -1.43
N ILE A 121 8.78 16.46 -1.40
CA ILE A 121 8.72 15.35 -2.37
C ILE A 121 7.94 15.74 -3.63
N ARG A 122 8.43 15.31 -4.79
CA ARG A 122 7.75 15.44 -6.08
C ARG A 122 7.82 14.12 -6.84
N VAL A 123 6.81 13.83 -7.65
CA VAL A 123 6.82 12.67 -8.55
C VAL A 123 7.94 12.84 -9.59
N ASN A 124 8.79 11.81 -9.71
CA ASN A 124 9.77 11.73 -10.78
C ASN A 124 9.12 11.10 -12.03
N SER A 125 8.58 11.92 -12.92
CA SER A 125 7.88 11.47 -14.14
C SER A 125 8.76 10.67 -15.12
N LYS A 126 10.09 10.70 -14.95
CA LYS A 126 11.01 9.85 -15.71
C LYS A 126 10.89 8.38 -15.29
N GLU A 127 10.77 8.14 -14.00
CA GLU A 127 10.84 6.80 -13.38
C GLU A 127 9.47 6.27 -12.95
N PHE A 128 8.53 7.14 -12.61
CA PHE A 128 7.17 6.79 -12.20
C PHE A 128 6.17 7.38 -13.19
N LYS A 129 5.38 6.53 -13.86
CA LYS A 129 4.48 6.97 -14.94
C LYS A 129 3.10 7.43 -14.47
N GLU A 130 2.83 7.26 -13.19
CA GLU A 130 1.56 7.59 -12.56
C GLU A 130 1.59 8.98 -11.89
N THR A 131 0.45 9.39 -11.34
CA THR A 131 0.25 10.71 -10.74
C THR A 131 0.26 10.64 -9.21
N GLU A 132 0.23 11.80 -8.54
CA GLU A 132 0.25 11.91 -7.09
C GLU A 132 -0.96 11.24 -6.39
N GLU A 133 -2.05 10.98 -7.10
CA GLU A 133 -3.23 10.30 -6.53
C GLU A 133 -3.18 8.77 -6.64
N HIS A 134 -2.14 8.22 -7.28
CA HIS A 134 -1.99 6.78 -7.41
C HIS A 134 -1.79 6.15 -6.03
N LEU A 135 -2.59 5.14 -5.67
CA LEU A 135 -2.57 4.53 -4.34
C LEU A 135 -1.20 3.91 -4.00
N GLY A 136 -0.51 3.37 -5.01
CA GLY A 136 0.88 2.92 -4.87
C GLY A 136 1.84 4.06 -4.50
N PHE A 137 1.66 5.26 -5.07
CA PHE A 137 2.47 6.42 -4.70
C PHE A 137 2.20 6.85 -3.26
N LEU A 138 0.94 6.81 -2.83
CA LEU A 138 0.55 7.20 -1.47
C LEU A 138 1.20 6.31 -0.41
N PHE A 139 1.40 5.01 -0.65
CA PHE A 139 2.17 4.17 0.28
C PHE A 139 3.61 4.67 0.44
N GLY A 140 4.30 4.98 -0.66
CA GLY A 140 5.66 5.54 -0.61
C GLY A 140 5.69 6.93 0.04
N PHE A 141 4.68 7.75 -0.21
CA PHE A 141 4.57 9.07 0.41
C PHE A 141 4.30 8.99 1.91
N MET A 142 3.40 8.11 2.34
CA MET A 142 3.15 7.86 3.77
C MET A 142 4.40 7.34 4.48
N ARG A 143 5.15 6.42 3.87
CA ARG A 143 6.46 5.96 4.36
C ARG A 143 7.37 7.15 4.64
N TYR A 144 7.53 8.04 3.67
CA TYR A 144 8.37 9.24 3.79
C TYR A 144 7.92 10.15 4.93
N LEU A 145 6.62 10.43 5.06
CA LEU A 145 6.11 11.33 6.10
C LEU A 145 6.33 10.74 7.50
N VAL A 146 6.09 9.44 7.68
CA VAL A 146 6.35 8.75 8.95
C VAL A 146 7.85 8.74 9.27
N GLU A 147 8.73 8.44 8.30
CA GLU A 147 10.19 8.48 8.49
C GLU A 147 10.67 9.85 9.01
N ASN A 148 10.10 10.94 8.48
CA ASN A 148 10.45 12.32 8.83
C ASN A 148 9.64 12.93 9.99
N ASP A 149 8.84 12.13 10.70
CA ASP A 149 8.01 12.58 11.83
C ASP A 149 6.99 13.69 11.47
N ASP A 150 6.57 13.79 10.20
CA ASP A 150 5.53 14.71 9.74
C ASP A 150 4.14 14.11 9.94
N GLU A 151 3.78 13.88 11.21
CA GLU A 151 2.52 13.23 11.58
C GLU A 151 1.29 14.06 11.23
N THR A 152 1.43 15.39 11.11
CA THR A 152 0.31 16.25 10.72
C THR A 152 -0.07 16.01 9.26
N LEU A 153 0.92 16.02 8.36
CA LEU A 153 0.69 15.77 6.95
C LEU A 153 0.33 14.31 6.70
N ALA A 154 0.96 13.37 7.41
CA ALA A 154 0.65 11.94 7.31
C ALA A 154 -0.81 11.66 7.69
N LYS A 155 -1.30 12.26 8.79
CA LYS A 155 -2.72 12.18 9.17
C LYS A 155 -3.64 12.75 8.10
N GLU A 156 -3.29 13.89 7.50
CA GLU A 156 -4.10 14.50 6.42
C GLU A 156 -4.20 13.59 5.20
N VAL A 157 -3.07 13.01 4.76
CA VAL A 157 -3.03 12.06 3.63
C VAL A 157 -3.85 10.82 3.97
N PHE A 158 -3.62 10.21 5.14
CA PHE A 158 -4.31 8.99 5.55
C PHE A 158 -5.82 9.19 5.59
N LEU A 159 -6.30 10.20 6.34
CA LEU A 159 -7.74 10.45 6.46
C LEU A 159 -8.40 10.73 5.11
N TYR A 160 -7.68 11.36 4.17
CA TYR A 160 -8.22 11.59 2.84
C TYR A 160 -8.19 10.35 1.95
N ALA A 161 -7.21 9.45 2.08
CA ALA A 161 -7.06 8.26 1.23
C ALA A 161 -7.72 6.99 1.81
N ASN A 162 -8.03 6.97 3.11
CA ASN A 162 -8.44 5.77 3.84
C ASN A 162 -9.62 5.03 3.20
N GLN A 163 -10.70 5.75 2.86
CA GLN A 163 -11.85 5.15 2.20
C GLN A 163 -11.48 4.52 0.84
N ALA A 164 -10.62 5.18 0.06
CA ALA A 164 -10.14 4.62 -1.21
C ALA A 164 -9.31 3.35 -1.01
N PHE A 165 -8.47 3.28 0.03
CA PHE A 165 -7.73 2.05 0.34
C PHE A 165 -8.65 0.88 0.72
N PHE A 166 -9.70 1.10 1.52
CA PHE A 166 -10.68 0.06 1.81
C PHE A 166 -11.48 -0.36 0.57
N GLN A 167 -11.77 0.58 -0.35
CA GLN A 167 -12.40 0.23 -1.62
C GLN A 167 -11.46 -0.56 -2.55
N LEU A 168 -10.15 -0.26 -2.55
CA LEU A 168 -9.14 -1.08 -3.23
C LEU A 168 -9.15 -2.51 -2.70
N VAL A 169 -9.12 -2.69 -1.37
CA VAL A 169 -9.24 -4.01 -0.73
C VAL A 169 -10.52 -4.71 -1.19
N LYS A 170 -11.65 -4.01 -1.20
CA LYS A 170 -12.93 -4.58 -1.62
C LYS A 170 -12.92 -5.01 -3.09
N GLU A 171 -12.46 -4.16 -4.01
CA GLU A 171 -12.42 -4.48 -5.43
C GLU A 171 -11.48 -5.64 -5.73
N ILE A 172 -10.35 -5.78 -5.01
CA ILE A 172 -9.49 -6.96 -5.11
C ILE A 172 -10.22 -8.22 -4.61
N ASN A 173 -10.92 -8.16 -3.47
CA ASN A 173 -11.66 -9.31 -2.95
C ASN A 173 -12.79 -9.78 -3.88
N GLU A 174 -13.37 -8.88 -4.68
CA GLU A 174 -14.40 -9.20 -5.67
C GLU A 174 -13.84 -9.92 -6.92
N ARG A 175 -12.51 -9.98 -7.07
CA ARG A 175 -11.84 -10.63 -8.20
C ARG A 175 -11.58 -12.10 -7.90
N GLU A 176 -12.35 -12.98 -8.56
CA GLU A 176 -12.21 -14.44 -8.45
C GLU A 176 -10.85 -14.96 -8.96
N ASP A 177 -10.19 -14.22 -9.84
CA ASP A 177 -8.89 -14.55 -10.42
C ASP A 177 -7.71 -13.91 -9.66
N SER A 178 -7.98 -13.32 -8.49
CA SER A 178 -6.95 -12.81 -7.58
C SER A 178 -6.51 -13.89 -6.59
N LYS A 179 -5.20 -14.01 -6.40
CA LYS A 179 -4.57 -14.97 -5.49
C LYS A 179 -3.54 -14.27 -4.62
N TYR A 180 -2.51 -13.68 -5.24
CA TYR A 180 -1.45 -12.98 -4.52
C TYR A 180 -1.92 -11.60 -4.06
N TYR A 181 -2.68 -10.88 -4.89
CA TYR A 181 -3.26 -9.60 -4.47
C TYR A 181 -4.40 -9.79 -3.49
N LEU A 182 -5.10 -10.93 -3.50
CA LEU A 182 -6.06 -11.26 -2.45
C LEU A 182 -5.39 -11.35 -1.07
N ALA A 183 -4.24 -12.04 -1.00
CA ALA A 183 -3.41 -12.09 0.20
C ALA A 183 -2.92 -10.69 0.61
N LEU A 184 -2.41 -9.90 -0.34
CA LEU A 184 -2.00 -8.51 -0.08
C LEU A 184 -3.16 -7.63 0.40
N ALA A 185 -4.36 -7.81 -0.13
CA ALA A 185 -5.55 -7.04 0.26
C ALA A 185 -5.96 -7.33 1.71
N ARG A 186 -5.88 -8.59 2.16
CA ARG A 186 -6.15 -8.96 3.56
C ARG A 186 -5.10 -8.40 4.52
N ILE A 187 -3.82 -8.49 4.13
CA ILE A 187 -2.71 -7.87 4.89
C ILE A 187 -2.91 -6.36 4.96
N LEU A 188 -3.28 -5.72 3.85
CA LEU A 188 -3.58 -4.29 3.77
C LEU A 188 -4.77 -3.92 4.65
N GLU A 189 -5.87 -4.67 4.60
CA GLU A 189 -7.05 -4.40 5.44
C GLU A 189 -6.71 -4.45 6.93
N SER A 190 -5.90 -5.43 7.34
CA SER A 190 -5.41 -5.52 8.71
C SER A 190 -4.57 -4.31 9.10
N PHE A 191 -3.70 -3.86 8.20
CA PHE A 191 -2.86 -2.69 8.43
C PHE A 191 -3.67 -1.39 8.50
N LEU A 192 -4.64 -1.19 7.60
CA LEU A 192 -5.49 -0.01 7.59
C LEU A 192 -6.29 0.13 8.89
N LYS A 193 -6.85 -0.98 9.40
CA LYS A 193 -7.56 -0.98 10.70
C LYS A 193 -6.66 -0.55 11.85
N PHE A 194 -5.42 -1.06 11.88
CA PHE A 194 -4.42 -0.63 12.86
C PHE A 194 -4.07 0.86 12.70
N GLU A 195 -3.90 1.31 11.47
CA GLU A 195 -3.53 2.69 11.17
C GLU A 195 -4.66 3.69 11.49
N GLU A 196 -5.93 3.28 11.37
CA GLU A 196 -7.08 4.04 11.86
C GLU A 196 -6.97 4.32 13.36
N GLU A 197 -6.63 3.33 14.19
CA GLU A 197 -6.47 3.52 15.65
C GLU A 197 -5.37 4.53 16.03
N ILE A 198 -4.42 4.77 15.13
CA ILE A 198 -3.37 5.77 15.29
C ILE A 198 -3.89 7.16 14.93
N TYR A 199 -4.63 7.29 13.83
CA TYR A 199 -5.02 8.57 13.27
C TYR A 199 -6.39 9.09 13.70
N THR A 200 -7.27 8.24 14.25
CA THR A 200 -8.55 8.63 14.87
C THR A 200 -8.39 8.85 16.37
#